data_AF-A0A8T1RZJ4-F1
#
_entry.id   AF-A0A8T1RZJ4-F1
#
_cell.length_a   1.000
_cell.length_b   1.000
_cell.length_c   1.000
_cell.angle_alpha   90.00
_cell.angle_beta   90.00
_cell.angle_gamma   90.00
#
_symmetry.space_group_name_H-M   'P 1'
#
loop_
_entity.id
_entity.type
_entity.pdbx_description
1 polymer ?
#
loop_
_entity_poly.entity_id
_entity_poly.type
_entity_poly.pdbx_seq_one_letter_code
_entity_poly.pdbx_strand_id
1 'polypeptide(L)'
;AKSSKLSQDFRIKREIPKKKMKFTGMENAESDDTFLNTCCLFHIAAKIPFRLQQRQALLTFEEEDVAQKLIRRGKHTVSLDNEKIDLKAMPVTLETGIKFELHVTISGEKINVSEVPDVPIPDEWIRDKLELNFYKSKRGGEVKDVRYDRRSRTAIITFLKPGVADNCLRCTKHPFCINEKRFMLSVSPSIEKHLEKFQVN
;
A
#
# COMPACT_ATOMS: atom_id res chain seq x y z
N ALA A 1 -33.74 21.61 21.06
CA ALA A 1 -32.29 21.33 21.09
C ALA A 1 -32.05 19.83 21.07
N LYS A 2 -31.29 19.34 20.10
CA LYS A 2 -30.45 18.12 20.07
C LYS A 2 -30.24 17.74 18.61
N SER A 3 -29.22 18.36 17.98
CA SER A 3 -28.71 17.95 16.67
C SER A 3 -27.85 16.72 16.90
N SER A 4 -28.34 15.55 16.48
CA SER A 4 -27.57 14.31 16.44
C SER A 4 -26.52 14.45 15.35
N LYS A 5 -25.29 14.74 15.75
CA LYS A 5 -24.10 14.65 14.88
C LYS A 5 -24.00 13.22 14.36
N LEU A 6 -24.39 13.02 13.10
CA LEU A 6 -24.04 11.83 12.33
C LEU A 6 -22.54 11.91 12.06
N SER A 7 -21.73 11.24 12.89
CA SER A 7 -20.37 10.87 12.49
C SER A 7 -20.51 9.90 11.33
N GLN A 8 -20.43 10.41 10.10
CA GLN A 8 -20.23 9.56 8.94
C GLN A 8 -18.80 9.05 9.00
N ASP A 9 -18.63 7.79 9.39
CA ASP A 9 -17.36 7.09 9.31
C ASP A 9 -17.02 6.88 7.83
N PHE A 10 -16.29 7.83 7.25
CA PHE A 10 -15.78 7.69 5.89
C PHE A 10 -14.58 6.74 5.88
N ARG A 11 -14.82 5.50 5.44
CA ARG A 11 -13.77 4.51 5.23
C ARG A 11 -13.26 4.55 3.79
N ILE A 12 -12.26 5.39 3.53
CA ILE A 12 -11.61 5.47 2.22
C ILE A 12 -10.70 4.25 2.03
N LYS A 13 -11.06 3.36 1.10
CA LYS A 13 -10.17 2.30 0.60
C LYS A 13 -9.63 2.75 -0.75
N ARG A 14 -8.33 3.03 -0.83
CA ARG A 14 -7.64 3.30 -2.10
C ARG A 14 -6.41 2.42 -2.23
N GLU A 15 -6.20 1.92 -3.43
CA GLU A 15 -4.96 1.27 -3.81
C GLU A 15 -3.91 2.36 -4.10
N ILE A 16 -2.72 2.21 -3.50
CA ILE A 16 -1.61 3.12 -3.77
C ILE A 16 -1.05 2.76 -5.15
N PRO A 17 -0.99 3.71 -6.10
CA PRO A 17 -0.57 3.41 -7.46
C PRO A 17 0.90 2.97 -7.50
N LYS A 18 1.21 2.02 -8.38
CA LYS A 18 2.59 1.62 -8.65
C LYS A 18 3.37 2.81 -9.23
N LYS A 19 4.48 3.18 -8.59
CA LYS A 19 5.37 4.26 -9.04
C LYS A 19 6.73 3.69 -9.44
N LYS A 20 7.19 4.00 -10.65
CA LYS A 20 8.57 3.70 -11.07
C LYS A 20 9.53 4.66 -10.35
N MET A 21 10.55 4.12 -9.71
CA MET A 21 11.61 4.87 -9.06
C MET A 21 12.83 4.95 -9.97
N LYS A 22 13.58 6.05 -9.92
CA LYS A 22 14.89 6.19 -10.54
C LYS A 22 15.93 6.23 -9.43
N PHE A 23 16.96 5.42 -9.55
CA PHE A 23 18.11 5.50 -8.67
C PHE A 23 18.90 6.77 -9.02
N THR A 24 19.12 7.63 -8.02
CA THR A 24 19.75 8.95 -8.22
C THR A 24 21.19 9.02 -7.73
N GLY A 25 21.61 8.08 -6.88
CA GLY A 25 22.95 8.03 -6.31
C GLY A 25 23.00 7.11 -5.09
N MET A 26 24.22 6.76 -4.68
CA MET A 26 24.52 6.05 -3.45
C MET A 26 25.61 6.85 -2.74
N GLU A 27 25.39 7.16 -1.47
CA GLU A 27 26.44 7.71 -0.61
C GLU A 27 27.28 6.55 -0.08
N ASN A 28 28.60 6.72 -0.04
CA ASN A 28 29.52 5.68 0.39
C ASN A 28 29.25 5.35 1.86
N ALA A 29 28.84 4.11 2.13
CA ALA A 29 28.71 3.59 3.48
C ALA A 29 30.11 3.43 4.07
N GLU A 30 30.32 3.85 5.32
CA GLU A 30 31.61 3.67 6.02
C GLU A 30 31.88 2.20 6.39
N SER A 31 30.92 1.29 6.19
CA SER A 31 31.12 -0.16 6.37
C SER A 31 30.27 -0.97 5.39
N ASP A 32 30.82 -2.11 4.94
CA ASP A 32 30.11 -3.10 4.10
C ASP A 32 28.93 -3.79 4.83
N ASP A 33 28.78 -3.58 6.14
CA ASP A 33 27.88 -4.34 7.02
C ASP A 33 26.60 -3.60 7.44
N THR A 34 26.41 -2.32 7.05
CA THR A 34 25.46 -1.44 7.77
C THR A 34 24.06 -1.23 7.19
N PHE A 35 23.68 -1.85 6.06
CA PHE A 35 22.31 -1.68 5.53
C PHE A 35 21.55 -3.00 5.45
N LEU A 36 21.12 -3.50 6.61
CA LEU A 36 20.25 -4.68 6.70
C LEU A 36 18.89 -4.48 6.04
N ASN A 37 18.39 -3.24 5.93
CA ASN A 37 17.07 -2.95 5.40
C ASN A 37 17.12 -1.76 4.41
N THR A 38 16.25 -1.79 3.41
CA THR A 38 15.98 -0.64 2.54
C THR A 38 14.75 0.11 3.06
N CYS A 39 14.90 1.40 3.40
CA CYS A 39 13.83 2.25 3.89
C CYS A 39 13.34 3.22 2.80
N CYS A 40 12.03 3.36 2.65
CA CYS A 40 11.39 4.28 1.71
C CYS A 40 10.36 5.13 2.44
N LEU A 41 10.47 6.46 2.30
CA LEU A 41 9.47 7.42 2.79
C LEU A 41 8.66 7.99 1.63
N PHE A 42 7.35 7.86 1.70
CA PHE A 42 6.42 8.41 0.73
C PHE A 42 5.51 9.45 1.38
N HIS A 43 5.54 10.68 0.85
CA HIS A 43 4.56 11.71 1.20
C HIS A 43 3.34 11.55 0.30
N ILE A 44 2.20 11.18 0.86
CA ILE A 44 0.98 10.92 0.11
C ILE A 44 -0.02 12.05 0.37
N ALA A 45 -0.51 12.65 -0.71
CA ALA A 45 -1.61 13.61 -0.69
C ALA A 45 -2.75 13.07 -1.56
N ALA A 46 -3.84 12.64 -0.91
CA ALA A 46 -5.01 12.07 -1.57
C ALA A 46 -6.18 13.06 -1.51
N LYS A 47 -6.69 13.48 -2.68
CA LYS A 47 -7.93 14.28 -2.74
C LYS A 47 -9.14 13.41 -2.46
N ILE A 48 -10.00 13.87 -1.55
CA ILE A 48 -11.30 13.23 -1.31
C ILE A 48 -12.22 13.62 -2.49
N PRO A 49 -12.81 12.65 -3.20
CA PRO A 49 -13.64 12.96 -4.35
C PRO A 49 -14.96 13.55 -3.87
N PHE A 50 -15.23 14.79 -4.25
CA PHE A 50 -16.51 15.44 -4.05
C PHE A 50 -17.60 14.72 -4.85
N ARG A 51 -18.73 14.40 -4.19
CA ARG A 51 -19.87 13.72 -4.84
C ARG A 51 -21.03 14.69 -5.04
N LEU A 52 -21.36 14.95 -6.29
CA LEU A 52 -22.60 15.61 -6.69
C LEU A 52 -23.75 14.59 -6.67
N GLN A 53 -24.88 14.98 -6.08
CA GLN A 53 -26.13 14.20 -6.19
C GLN A 53 -26.82 14.46 -7.53
N GLN A 54 -27.81 13.62 -7.86
CA GLN A 54 -28.64 13.84 -9.05
C GLN A 54 -29.29 15.24 -8.97
N ARG A 55 -29.23 16.01 -10.07
CA ARG A 55 -29.69 17.42 -10.18
C ARG A 55 -28.82 18.45 -9.46
N GLN A 56 -27.55 18.14 -9.16
CA GLN A 56 -26.56 19.11 -8.71
C GLN A 56 -25.47 19.32 -9.76
N ALA A 57 -24.93 20.53 -9.83
CA ALA A 57 -23.76 20.88 -10.64
C ALA A 57 -22.76 21.67 -9.80
N LEU A 58 -21.48 21.50 -10.09
CA LEU A 58 -20.40 22.29 -9.49
C LEU A 58 -19.97 23.36 -10.50
N LEU A 59 -20.05 24.62 -10.09
CA LEU A 59 -19.60 25.77 -10.87
C LEU A 59 -18.31 26.29 -10.25
N THR A 60 -17.27 26.45 -11.06
CA THR A 60 -16.00 27.06 -10.67
C THR A 60 -15.84 28.39 -11.39
N PHE A 61 -15.43 29.41 -10.65
CA PHE A 61 -15.16 30.75 -11.18
C PHE A 61 -13.69 31.07 -10.98
N GLU A 62 -13.12 31.85 -11.89
CA GLU A 62 -11.73 32.34 -11.79
C GLU A 62 -11.59 33.33 -10.62
N GLU A 63 -12.57 34.22 -10.50
CA GLU A 63 -12.65 35.26 -9.47
C GLU A 63 -13.59 34.82 -8.33
N GLU A 64 -13.08 34.80 -7.08
CA GLU A 64 -13.87 34.41 -5.90
C GLU A 64 -15.12 35.30 -5.72
N ASP A 65 -14.99 36.60 -6.00
CA ASP A 65 -16.06 37.58 -5.87
C ASP A 65 -17.30 37.24 -6.71
N VAL A 66 -17.11 36.59 -7.86
CA VAL A 66 -18.22 36.17 -8.72
C VAL A 66 -19.03 35.07 -8.05
N ALA A 67 -18.36 34.06 -7.48
CA ALA A 67 -19.02 32.99 -6.75
C ALA A 67 -19.77 33.52 -5.52
N GLN A 68 -19.13 34.41 -4.75
CA GLN A 68 -19.73 35.02 -3.55
C GLN A 68 -20.99 35.83 -3.90
N LYS A 69 -20.99 36.59 -4.99
CA LYS A 69 -22.17 37.34 -5.46
C LYS A 69 -23.34 36.41 -5.80
N LEU A 70 -23.07 35.30 -6.48
CA LEU A 70 -24.09 34.32 -6.83
C LEU A 70 -24.66 33.61 -5.59
N ILE A 71 -23.80 33.23 -4.64
CA ILE A 71 -24.22 32.61 -3.38
C ILE A 71 -25.08 33.57 -2.56
N ARG A 72 -24.69 34.85 -2.45
CA ARG A 72 -25.46 35.89 -1.72
C ARG A 72 -26.83 36.14 -2.33
N ARG A 73 -26.97 36.08 -3.66
CA ARG A 73 -28.27 36.17 -4.35
C ARG A 73 -29.17 34.97 -4.07
N GLY A 74 -28.61 33.80 -3.77
CA GLY A 74 -29.34 32.61 -3.35
C GLY A 74 -30.09 31.87 -4.46
N LYS A 75 -31.08 32.50 -5.09
CA LYS A 75 -31.89 31.92 -6.18
C LYS A 75 -31.57 32.55 -7.53
N HIS A 76 -31.51 31.72 -8.56
CA HIS A 76 -31.24 32.11 -9.95
C HIS A 76 -32.20 31.38 -10.87
N THR A 77 -32.88 32.10 -11.75
CA THR A 77 -33.77 31.50 -12.74
C THR A 77 -33.04 31.42 -14.07
N VAL A 78 -32.95 30.23 -14.65
CA VAL A 78 -32.32 29.98 -15.95
C VAL A 78 -33.40 29.50 -16.92
N SER A 79 -33.37 29.99 -18.16
CA SER A 79 -34.28 29.56 -19.22
C SER A 79 -33.57 28.53 -20.10
N LEU A 80 -34.11 27.33 -20.20
CA LEU A 80 -33.64 26.25 -21.09
C LEU A 80 -34.84 25.78 -21.92
N ASP A 81 -34.76 25.90 -23.24
CA ASP A 81 -35.75 25.41 -24.21
C ASP A 81 -37.22 25.68 -23.84
N ASN A 82 -37.52 26.95 -23.51
CA ASN A 82 -38.81 27.48 -23.07
C ASN A 82 -39.28 27.13 -21.64
N GLU A 83 -38.50 26.38 -20.86
CA GLU A 83 -38.77 26.16 -19.43
C GLU A 83 -37.89 27.05 -18.55
N LYS A 84 -38.49 27.63 -17.50
CA LYS A 84 -37.78 28.39 -16.46
C LYS A 84 -37.48 27.48 -15.29
N ILE A 85 -36.20 27.28 -15.02
CA ILE A 85 -35.71 26.43 -13.92
C ILE A 85 -35.10 27.33 -12.85
N ASP A 86 -35.59 27.18 -11.62
CA ASP A 86 -35.02 27.84 -10.46
C ASP A 86 -33.88 27.00 -9.88
N LEU A 87 -32.69 27.61 -9.84
CA LEU A 87 -31.48 27.06 -9.26
C LEU A 87 -31.17 27.76 -7.95
N LYS A 88 -30.63 27.00 -6.99
CA LYS A 88 -30.13 27.54 -5.73
C LYS A 88 -28.61 27.47 -5.74
N ALA A 89 -27.96 28.62 -5.62
CA ALA A 89 -26.52 28.69 -5.38
C ALA A 89 -26.26 28.41 -3.89
N MET A 90 -25.37 27.46 -3.61
CA MET A 90 -24.93 27.15 -2.25
C MET A 90 -23.41 27.11 -2.21
N PRO A 91 -22.79 27.64 -1.14
CA PRO A 91 -21.36 27.45 -0.94
C PRO A 91 -21.08 25.96 -0.78
N VAL A 92 -20.00 25.50 -1.39
CA VAL A 92 -19.53 24.13 -1.25
C VAL A 92 -18.22 24.14 -0.50
N THR A 93 -18.17 23.42 0.62
CA THR A 93 -16.89 23.07 1.25
C THR A 93 -16.38 21.84 0.53
N LEU A 94 -15.41 22.02 -0.36
CA LEU A 94 -14.69 20.90 -0.93
C LEU A 94 -13.91 20.23 0.20
N GLU A 95 -14.13 18.93 0.43
CA GLU A 95 -13.36 18.16 1.40
C GLU A 95 -11.89 18.14 0.99
N THR A 96 -11.18 19.08 1.58
CA THR A 96 -9.87 18.95 2.21
C THR A 96 -9.28 17.54 2.15
N GLY A 97 -8.33 17.35 1.22
CA GLY A 97 -7.67 16.06 1.00
C GLY A 97 -6.96 15.54 2.24
N ILE A 98 -6.61 14.26 2.23
CA ILE A 98 -5.82 13.65 3.31
C ILE A 98 -4.35 13.71 2.94
N LYS A 99 -3.51 14.10 3.89
CA LYS A 99 -2.05 13.98 3.80
C LYS A 99 -1.54 13.02 4.86
N PHE A 100 -0.58 12.18 4.49
CA PHE A 100 0.10 11.28 5.41
C PHE A 100 1.46 10.87 4.87
N GLU A 101 2.30 10.37 5.77
CA GLU A 101 3.57 9.73 5.44
C GLU A 101 3.41 8.22 5.50
N LEU A 102 3.84 7.53 4.44
CA LEU A 102 3.96 6.08 4.41
C LEU A 102 5.44 5.73 4.45
N HIS A 103 5.82 5.07 5.53
CA HIS A 103 7.14 4.51 5.70
C HIS A 103 7.10 3.02 5.35
N VAL A 104 8.03 2.59 4.51
CA VAL A 104 8.17 1.21 4.05
C VAL A 104 9.57 0.73 4.33
N THR A 105 9.70 -0.35 5.08
CA THR A 105 10.97 -0.99 5.40
C THR A 105 11.00 -2.36 4.74
N ILE A 106 11.94 -2.56 3.82
CA ILE A 106 12.17 -3.83 3.13
C ILE A 106 13.35 -4.50 3.80
N SER A 107 13.18 -5.73 4.29
CA SER A 107 14.25 -6.45 4.94
C SER A 107 15.22 -7.08 3.95
N GLY A 108 16.52 -6.83 4.14
CA GLY A 108 17.62 -7.46 3.42
C GLY A 108 18.08 -8.80 4.01
N GLU A 109 17.48 -9.22 5.13
CA GLU A 109 17.70 -10.54 5.75
C GLU A 109 16.48 -11.45 5.67
N LYS A 110 15.28 -10.91 5.41
CA LYS A 110 14.03 -11.68 5.47
C LYS A 110 13.33 -11.73 4.11
N ILE A 111 12.87 -12.93 3.77
CA ILE A 111 11.97 -13.15 2.63
C ILE A 111 10.65 -13.75 3.08
N ASN A 112 9.59 -13.44 2.33
CA ASN A 112 8.30 -14.09 2.44
C ASN A 112 8.19 -15.16 1.35
N VAL A 113 7.89 -16.37 1.78
CA VAL A 113 7.64 -17.53 0.92
C VAL A 113 6.15 -17.84 0.96
N SER A 114 5.54 -18.03 -0.20
CA SER A 114 4.13 -18.41 -0.34
C SER A 114 3.96 -19.56 -1.33
N GLU A 115 2.73 -20.06 -1.47
CA GLU A 115 2.41 -21.25 -2.26
C GLU A 115 3.08 -22.52 -1.72
N VAL A 116 3.31 -22.57 -0.40
CA VAL A 116 3.78 -23.80 0.26
C VAL A 116 2.72 -24.90 0.07
N PRO A 117 3.08 -26.10 -0.42
CA PRO A 117 2.11 -27.14 -0.72
C PRO A 117 1.39 -27.61 0.56
N ASP A 118 0.08 -27.78 0.45
CA ASP A 118 -0.75 -28.33 1.52
C ASP A 118 -0.71 -29.87 1.46
N VAL A 119 0.26 -30.45 2.16
CA VAL A 119 0.51 -31.90 2.21
C VAL A 119 0.32 -32.40 3.64
N PRO A 120 -0.15 -33.63 3.87
CA PRO A 120 -0.39 -34.19 5.20
C PRO A 120 0.92 -34.58 5.89
N ILE A 121 1.77 -33.57 6.11
CA ILE A 121 3.09 -33.66 6.73
C ILE A 121 3.09 -32.68 7.91
N PRO A 122 3.69 -33.03 9.06
CA PRO A 122 3.82 -32.14 10.20
C PRO A 122 4.51 -30.81 9.85
N ASP A 123 4.10 -29.74 10.52
CA ASP A 123 4.62 -28.39 10.26
C ASP A 123 6.12 -28.27 10.52
N GLU A 124 6.65 -28.99 11.51
CA GLU A 124 8.09 -29.06 11.80
C GLU A 124 8.87 -29.59 10.60
N TRP A 125 8.41 -30.68 9.99
CA TRP A 125 9.02 -31.24 8.78
C TRP A 125 8.97 -30.26 7.59
N ILE A 126 7.90 -29.49 7.46
CA ILE A 126 7.82 -28.47 6.40
C ILE A 126 8.83 -27.34 6.67
N ARG A 127 8.98 -26.90 7.93
CA ARG A 127 9.98 -25.90 8.33
C ARG A 127 11.40 -26.37 8.02
N ASP A 128 11.76 -27.57 8.45
CA ASP A 128 13.08 -28.16 8.18
C ASP A 128 13.35 -28.25 6.68
N LYS A 129 12.33 -28.63 5.90
CA LYS A 129 12.48 -28.73 4.45
C LYS A 129 12.65 -27.37 3.78
N LEU A 130 11.92 -26.35 4.24
CA LEU A 130 12.09 -24.97 3.78
C LEU A 130 13.49 -24.48 4.12
N GLU A 131 13.93 -24.66 5.36
CA GLU A 131 15.28 -24.29 5.80
C GLU A 131 16.34 -24.90 4.89
N LEU A 132 16.30 -26.23 4.70
CA LEU A 132 17.25 -26.92 3.83
C LEU A 132 17.19 -26.45 2.37
N ASN A 133 16.00 -26.16 1.85
CA ASN A 133 15.83 -25.71 0.47
C ASN A 133 16.50 -24.36 0.23
N PHE A 134 16.35 -23.43 1.16
CA PHE A 134 16.96 -22.10 1.08
C PHE A 134 18.40 -22.07 1.58
N TYR A 135 18.82 -23.01 2.43
CA TYR A 135 20.23 -23.20 2.77
C TYR A 135 21.06 -23.70 1.58
N LYS A 136 20.54 -24.70 0.83
CA LYS A 136 21.25 -25.34 -0.29
C LYS A 136 21.01 -24.70 -1.66
N SER A 137 20.04 -23.79 -1.76
CA SER A 137 19.73 -23.13 -3.03
C SER A 137 20.91 -22.29 -3.52
N LYS A 138 21.17 -22.30 -4.83
CA LYS A 138 22.19 -21.43 -5.46
C LYS A 138 22.00 -19.94 -5.16
N ARG A 139 20.77 -19.53 -4.84
CA ARG A 139 20.42 -18.14 -4.54
C ARG A 139 20.14 -17.89 -3.06
N GLY A 140 20.22 -18.93 -2.25
CA GLY A 140 20.01 -18.86 -0.81
C GLY A 140 21.32 -18.77 -0.04
N GLY A 141 21.29 -19.17 1.23
CA GLY A 141 22.41 -19.03 2.15
C GLY A 141 22.04 -19.50 3.55
N GLU A 142 22.93 -19.27 4.51
CA GLU A 142 22.75 -19.71 5.90
C GLU A 142 21.46 -19.13 6.49
N VAL A 143 20.58 -20.02 6.96
CA VAL A 143 19.27 -19.68 7.50
C VAL A 143 19.37 -19.57 9.01
N LYS A 144 18.83 -18.48 9.56
CA LYS A 144 18.77 -18.19 10.99
C LYS A 144 17.46 -18.64 11.63
N ASP A 145 16.34 -18.48 10.93
CA ASP A 145 15.00 -18.82 11.43
C ASP A 145 14.01 -19.08 10.28
N VAL A 146 13.06 -20.00 10.50
CA VAL A 146 11.95 -20.30 9.59
C VAL A 146 10.63 -20.29 10.34
N ARG A 147 9.79 -19.30 10.06
CA ARG A 147 8.44 -19.19 10.63
C ARG A 147 7.40 -19.59 9.60
N TYR A 148 6.88 -20.80 9.71
CA TYR A 148 5.84 -21.32 8.82
C TYR A 148 4.45 -21.22 9.46
N ASP A 149 3.49 -20.69 8.69
CA ASP A 149 2.06 -20.72 8.96
C ASP A 149 1.33 -21.58 7.91
N ARG A 150 0.80 -22.71 8.36
CA ARG A 150 0.06 -23.64 7.51
C ARG A 150 -1.24 -23.05 6.98
N ARG A 151 -1.95 -22.23 7.77
CA ARG A 151 -3.28 -21.72 7.39
C ARG A 151 -3.20 -20.82 6.18
N SER A 152 -2.22 -19.92 6.14
CA SER A 152 -1.98 -19.06 4.97
C SER A 152 -1.11 -19.72 3.89
N ARG A 153 -0.51 -20.88 4.18
CA ARG A 153 0.50 -21.54 3.35
C ARG A 153 1.68 -20.61 3.03
N THR A 154 2.14 -19.89 4.06
CA THR A 154 3.26 -18.95 3.95
C THR A 154 4.33 -19.21 4.99
N ALA A 155 5.56 -18.79 4.69
CA ALA A 155 6.66 -18.80 5.63
C ALA A 155 7.47 -17.51 5.54
N ILE A 156 8.08 -17.12 6.66
CA ILE A 156 9.13 -16.09 6.70
C ILE A 156 10.45 -16.81 6.94
N ILE A 157 11.42 -16.58 6.06
CA ILE A 157 12.78 -17.09 6.20
C ILE A 157 13.68 -15.93 6.53
N THR A 158 14.44 -16.05 7.62
CA THR A 158 15.46 -15.09 8.04
C THR A 158 16.83 -15.68 7.79
N PHE A 159 17.68 -14.98 7.05
CA PHE A 159 19.06 -15.39 6.78
C PHE A 159 20.03 -14.82 7.82
N LEU A 160 21.17 -15.48 7.99
CA LEU A 160 22.23 -15.01 8.90
C LEU A 160 23.03 -13.85 8.31
N LYS A 161 23.22 -13.82 6.98
CA LYS A 161 24.00 -12.80 6.28
C LYS A 161 23.10 -11.84 5.50
N PRO A 162 23.36 -10.53 5.55
CA PRO A 162 22.68 -9.58 4.68
C PRO A 162 22.95 -9.84 3.20
N GLY A 163 22.01 -9.40 2.34
CA GLY A 163 22.12 -9.53 0.87
C GLY A 163 21.70 -10.90 0.31
N VAL A 164 21.62 -11.95 1.15
CA VAL A 164 21.07 -13.25 0.73
C VAL A 164 19.61 -13.13 0.33
N ALA A 165 18.82 -12.31 1.05
CA ALA A 165 17.43 -12.05 0.70
C ALA A 165 17.32 -11.43 -0.71
N ASP A 166 18.14 -10.43 -1.03
CA ASP A 166 18.15 -9.79 -2.35
C ASP A 166 18.52 -10.78 -3.47
N ASN A 167 19.46 -11.69 -3.22
CA ASN A 167 19.82 -12.73 -4.17
C ASN A 167 18.65 -13.70 -4.42
N CYS A 168 17.94 -14.09 -3.36
CA CYS A 168 16.71 -14.88 -3.47
C CYS A 168 15.66 -14.16 -4.31
N LEU A 169 15.50 -12.84 -4.12
CA LEU A 169 14.50 -12.02 -4.81
C LEU A 169 14.77 -11.82 -6.31
N ARG A 170 15.99 -12.10 -6.79
CA ARG A 170 16.28 -12.16 -8.24
C ARG A 170 15.53 -13.28 -8.97
N CYS A 171 14.99 -14.27 -8.26
CA CYS A 171 14.04 -15.24 -8.80
C CYS A 171 12.82 -15.32 -7.90
N THR A 172 11.63 -14.99 -8.40
CA THR A 172 10.42 -15.08 -7.58
C THR A 172 9.86 -16.49 -7.50
N LYS A 173 10.39 -17.45 -8.26
CA LYS A 173 9.93 -18.85 -8.26
C LYS A 173 11.08 -19.78 -7.90
N HIS A 174 10.93 -20.53 -6.81
CA HIS A 174 11.95 -21.44 -6.29
C HIS A 174 11.43 -22.88 -6.31
N PRO A 175 12.19 -23.84 -6.87
CA PRO A 175 11.80 -25.25 -6.81
C PRO A 175 11.81 -25.74 -5.36
N PHE A 176 10.86 -26.59 -5.03
CA PHE A 176 10.72 -27.18 -3.70
C PHE A 176 10.24 -28.62 -3.83
N CYS A 177 11.05 -29.57 -3.35
CA CYS A 177 10.76 -30.99 -3.50
C CYS A 177 10.35 -31.60 -2.16
N ILE A 178 9.16 -32.21 -2.12
CA ILE A 178 8.65 -33.00 -0.99
C ILE A 178 8.22 -34.37 -1.51
N ASN A 179 8.71 -35.45 -0.90
CA ASN A 179 8.34 -36.83 -1.22
C ASN A 179 8.28 -37.09 -2.74
N GLU A 180 9.40 -36.78 -3.42
CA GLU A 180 9.59 -36.94 -4.88
C GLU A 180 8.73 -36.03 -5.78
N LYS A 181 7.76 -35.29 -5.21
CA LYS A 181 6.97 -34.28 -5.92
C LYS A 181 7.70 -32.95 -5.91
N ARG A 182 7.67 -32.26 -7.05
CA ARG A 182 8.25 -30.91 -7.21
C ARG A 182 7.14 -29.87 -7.25
N PHE A 183 7.28 -28.85 -6.42
CA PHE A 183 6.44 -27.67 -6.32
C PHE A 183 7.27 -26.42 -6.65
N MET A 184 6.58 -25.32 -6.92
CA MET A 184 7.20 -24.01 -7.12
C MET A 184 6.72 -23.08 -6.02
N LEU A 185 7.64 -22.68 -5.15
CA LEU A 185 7.36 -21.67 -4.12
C LEU A 185 7.48 -20.28 -4.73
N SER A 186 6.64 -19.37 -4.26
CA SER A 186 6.75 -17.94 -4.57
C SER A 186 7.56 -17.23 -3.51
N VAL A 187 8.53 -16.42 -3.93
CA VAL A 187 9.37 -15.62 -3.04
C VAL A 187 9.11 -14.14 -3.30
N SER A 188 8.93 -13.38 -2.23
CA SER A 188 8.66 -11.96 -2.23
C SER A 188 9.37 -11.26 -1.07
N PRO A 189 9.62 -9.94 -1.16
CA PRO A 189 10.32 -9.22 -0.10
C PRO A 189 9.51 -9.23 1.20
N SER A 190 10.20 -9.30 2.34
CA SER A 190 9.58 -9.04 3.64
C SER A 190 9.49 -7.54 3.86
N ILE A 191 8.26 -7.02 3.90
CA ILE A 191 7.99 -5.57 3.95
C ILE A 191 7.19 -5.24 5.19
N GLU A 192 7.71 -4.31 5.98
CA GLU A 192 6.99 -3.64 7.06
C GLU A 192 6.52 -2.26 6.59
N LYS A 193 5.31 -1.88 6.98
CA LYS A 193 4.69 -0.61 6.57
C LYS A 193 4.06 0.06 7.78
N HIS A 194 4.30 1.35 7.95
CA HIS A 194 3.64 2.16 8.96
C HIS A 194 3.24 3.53 8.41
N LEU A 195 2.17 4.10 8.97
CA LEU A 195 1.60 5.37 8.57
C LEU A 195 1.82 6.39 9.69
N GLU A 196 2.27 7.60 9.33
CA GLU A 196 2.49 8.69 10.26
C GLU A 196 1.94 10.02 9.73
N LYS A 197 1.94 11.04 10.59
CA LYS A 197 1.61 12.44 10.29
C LYS A 197 0.31 12.62 9.49
N PHE A 198 -0.73 11.91 9.92
CA PHE A 198 -2.05 12.01 9.31
C PHE A 198 -2.66 13.40 9.54
N GLN A 199 -3.05 14.06 8.45
CA GLN A 199 -3.68 15.37 8.46
C GLN A 199 -4.92 15.35 7.56
N VAL A 200 -6.04 15.82 8.11
CA VAL A 200 -7.26 16.15 7.37
C VAL A 200 -7.24 17.65 7.16
N ASN A 201 -7.25 18.09 5.90
CA ASN A 201 -6.53 19.30 5.54
C ASN A 201 -7.37 20.31 4.80
#